data_AF-A0A979FQN8-F1
#
_entry.id   AF-A0A979FQN8-F1
#
_cell.length_a   1.000
_cell.length_b   1.000
_cell.length_c   1.000
_cell.angle_alpha   90.00
_cell.angle_beta   90.00
_cell.angle_gamma   90.00
#
_symmetry.space_group_name_H-M   'P 1'
#
loop_
_entity.id
_entity.type
_entity.pdbx_description
1 polymer ?
#
loop_
_entity_poly.entity_id
_entity_poly.type
_entity_poly.pdbx_seq_one_letter_code
_entity_poly.pdbx_strand_id
1 'polypeptide(L)'
;MSVSYSPFIPPQDAFTRSFVCHYGRMSDAFTRSFVCHYGRTHHSYPSQDAFTRSFVCHYGRICHMLNNSSDFVSASHRAVHVSVQLFSDQKLALRMVQDYPLLDVLVVCIQRIFEQAQVDFKLNEMDPSLAPLRIVDIRHRIMRKQCFWPFVSDLNNLLGHRPIATMLISNLWLRNQFFSYIAAYQFMNPVDRRVQSYEGHVGGEEPPYLSGVSCELEVISIGVWNLLGHLDDPHDEQCVSHMMVLVDCARKALLDWFKKIGFSGVDTAAEVLSFHLPLHRVLALYLSHATRVLRIPLARLVPSFEVLSLAIAHPLKVQLIYQETLIGLHKSPLFDIPNQVSAFIHITMGHITICTDLYILQLAAAHLRPQAVVMATLH
;
A
#
# COMPACT_ATOMS: atom_id res chain seq x y z
N MET A 1 -7.95 22.70 -37.35
CA MET A 1 -6.55 22.21 -37.40
C MET A 1 -6.34 21.30 -36.20
N SER A 2 -6.57 20.00 -36.37
CA SER A 2 -6.43 18.98 -35.35
C SER A 2 -5.03 18.37 -35.44
N VAL A 3 -4.18 18.64 -34.44
CA VAL A 3 -2.88 17.99 -34.32
C VAL A 3 -3.10 16.63 -33.67
N SER A 4 -3.06 15.57 -34.46
CA SER A 4 -3.02 14.19 -33.99
C SER A 4 -1.63 13.90 -33.40
N TYR A 5 -1.53 13.79 -32.08
CA TYR A 5 -0.37 13.16 -31.45
C TYR A 5 -0.45 11.65 -31.68
N SER A 6 0.29 11.17 -32.67
CA SER A 6 0.63 9.75 -32.76
C SER A 6 1.76 9.49 -31.75
N PRO A 7 1.61 8.59 -30.75
CA PRO A 7 2.74 8.21 -29.93
C PRO A 7 3.74 7.50 -30.83
N PHE A 8 4.92 8.10 -31.00
CA PHE A 8 6.02 7.47 -31.72
C PHE A 8 6.47 6.25 -30.91
N ILE A 9 5.91 5.09 -31.23
CA ILE A 9 6.37 3.80 -30.72
C ILE A 9 7.56 3.42 -31.62
N PRO A 10 8.81 3.51 -31.15
CA PRO A 10 9.95 3.11 -31.97
C PRO A 10 9.81 1.63 -32.35
N PRO A 11 10.27 1.22 -33.54
CA PRO A 11 10.23 -0.19 -33.95
C PRO A 11 10.90 -1.04 -32.87
N GLN A 12 10.27 -2.16 -32.49
CA GLN A 12 10.60 -3.00 -31.32
C GLN A 12 12.07 -3.44 -31.24
N ASP A 13 12.78 -3.48 -32.37
CA ASP A 13 14.21 -3.81 -32.49
C ASP A 13 15.14 -2.61 -32.16
N ALA A 14 14.70 -1.37 -32.43
CA ALA A 14 15.45 -0.16 -32.11
C ALA A 14 15.48 0.14 -30.61
N PHE A 15 14.43 -0.22 -29.87
CA PHE A 15 14.38 -0.07 -28.41
C PHE A 15 15.42 -0.96 -27.73
N THR A 16 15.47 -2.25 -28.04
CA THR A 16 16.46 -3.18 -27.48
C THR A 16 17.90 -2.77 -27.84
N ARG A 17 18.15 -2.34 -29.08
CA ARG A 17 19.48 -1.88 -29.52
C ARG A 17 19.90 -0.57 -28.84
N SER A 18 19.01 0.42 -28.77
CA SER A 18 19.25 1.68 -28.07
C SER A 18 19.50 1.42 -26.59
N PHE A 19 18.71 0.55 -25.96
CA PHE A 19 18.80 0.20 -24.56
C PHE A 19 20.12 -0.52 -24.21
N VAL A 20 20.50 -1.58 -24.95
CA VAL A 20 21.78 -2.29 -24.75
C VAL A 20 22.97 -1.37 -24.99
N CYS A 21 22.91 -0.48 -25.99
CA CYS A 21 23.98 0.49 -26.26
C CYS A 21 24.05 1.63 -25.24
N HIS A 22 22.92 2.11 -24.73
CA HIS A 22 22.83 3.23 -23.78
C HIS A 22 23.19 2.77 -22.36
N TYR A 23 22.62 1.64 -21.93
CA TYR A 23 22.84 1.09 -20.59
C TYR A 23 24.12 0.23 -20.50
N GLY A 24 24.54 -0.44 -21.57
CA GLY A 24 25.80 -1.21 -21.61
C GLY A 24 27.08 -0.34 -21.49
N ARG A 25 26.96 0.98 -21.65
CA ARG A 25 28.05 1.96 -21.44
C ARG A 25 28.10 2.53 -20.02
N MET A 26 27.16 2.17 -19.15
CA MET A 26 27.10 2.70 -17.78
C MET A 26 28.05 1.95 -16.83
N SER A 27 28.65 2.69 -15.90
CA SER A 27 29.76 2.24 -15.05
C SER A 27 29.33 1.40 -13.83
N ASP A 28 28.07 1.02 -13.68
CA ASP A 28 27.63 0.23 -12.53
C ASP A 28 27.66 -1.28 -12.83
N ALA A 29 27.95 -2.08 -11.79
CA ALA A 29 28.15 -3.52 -11.91
C ALA A 29 26.86 -4.29 -12.23
N PHE A 30 25.67 -3.75 -11.91
CA PHE A 30 24.39 -4.41 -12.18
C PHE A 30 24.05 -4.35 -13.66
N THR A 31 24.11 -3.16 -14.24
CA THR A 31 23.82 -2.97 -15.66
C THR A 31 24.81 -3.76 -16.52
N ARG A 32 26.10 -3.77 -16.13
CA ARG A 32 27.12 -4.61 -16.79
C ARG A 32 26.90 -6.10 -16.57
N SER A 33 26.58 -6.57 -15.36
CA SER A 33 26.35 -7.99 -15.10
C SER A 33 25.09 -8.50 -15.79
N PHE A 34 24.00 -7.73 -15.77
CA PHE A 34 22.75 -8.08 -16.44
C PHE A 34 22.91 -8.07 -17.96
N VAL A 35 23.47 -7.01 -18.54
CA VAL A 35 23.73 -6.92 -19.99
C VAL A 35 24.78 -7.94 -20.45
N CYS A 36 25.83 -8.22 -19.67
CA CYS A 36 26.83 -9.25 -20.01
C CYS A 36 26.33 -10.68 -19.82
N HIS A 37 25.55 -10.98 -18.78
CA HIS A 37 24.95 -12.31 -18.60
C HIS A 37 23.94 -12.59 -19.71
N TYR A 38 23.15 -11.58 -20.08
CA TYR A 38 22.18 -11.63 -21.14
C TYR A 38 22.82 -11.70 -22.55
N GLY A 39 23.87 -10.91 -22.80
CA GLY A 39 24.63 -10.94 -24.04
C GLY A 39 25.49 -12.20 -24.24
N ARG A 40 25.86 -12.90 -23.14
CA ARG A 40 26.56 -14.20 -23.21
C ARG A 40 25.62 -15.37 -23.50
N THR A 41 24.33 -15.24 -23.20
CA THR A 41 23.33 -16.30 -23.37
C THR A 41 22.60 -16.21 -24.70
N HIS A 42 22.60 -15.07 -25.38
CA HIS A 42 21.89 -14.85 -26.65
C HIS A 42 22.81 -14.30 -27.74
N HIS A 43 23.03 -15.09 -28.80
CA HIS A 43 23.93 -14.78 -29.93
C HIS A 43 23.37 -13.73 -30.93
N SER A 44 22.15 -13.22 -30.71
CA SER A 44 21.46 -12.22 -31.52
C SER A 44 20.72 -11.21 -30.64
N TYR A 45 20.49 -9.99 -31.13
CA TYR A 45 19.67 -9.00 -30.40
C TYR A 45 18.28 -9.60 -30.13
N PRO A 46 17.88 -9.72 -28.87
CA PRO A 46 16.67 -10.45 -28.52
C PRO A 46 15.42 -9.60 -28.76
N SER A 47 14.31 -10.29 -29.00
CA SER A 47 13.00 -9.66 -29.00
C SER A 47 12.74 -9.01 -27.63
N GLN A 48 11.93 -7.94 -27.62
CA GLN A 48 11.46 -7.29 -26.40
C GLN A 48 10.91 -8.31 -25.39
N ASP A 49 10.24 -9.35 -25.90
CA ASP A 49 9.69 -10.47 -25.12
C ASP A 49 10.75 -11.26 -24.33
N ALA A 50 11.83 -11.69 -24.99
CA ALA A 50 12.92 -12.43 -24.34
C ALA A 50 13.64 -11.58 -23.27
N PHE A 51 13.73 -10.26 -23.52
CA PHE A 51 14.31 -9.33 -22.56
C PHE A 51 13.42 -9.18 -21.33
N THR A 52 12.12 -8.95 -21.54
CA THR A 52 11.17 -8.85 -20.44
C THR A 52 11.15 -10.11 -19.61
N ARG A 53 11.11 -11.29 -20.22
CA ARG A 53 11.21 -12.57 -19.51
C ARG A 53 12.46 -12.63 -18.62
N SER A 54 13.62 -12.29 -19.18
CA SER A 54 14.87 -12.29 -18.42
C SER A 54 14.77 -11.32 -17.23
N PHE A 55 14.21 -10.13 -17.44
CA PHE A 55 13.99 -9.15 -16.38
C PHE A 55 13.10 -9.73 -15.25
N VAL A 56 11.98 -10.37 -15.60
CA VAL A 56 11.08 -11.03 -14.64
C VAL A 56 11.83 -12.07 -13.78
N CYS A 57 12.63 -12.93 -14.41
CA CYS A 57 13.42 -13.93 -13.70
C CYS A 57 14.49 -13.34 -12.77
N HIS A 58 14.85 -12.06 -12.94
CA HIS A 58 15.88 -11.38 -12.16
C HIS A 58 15.33 -10.52 -11.01
N TYR A 59 14.01 -10.38 -10.85
CA TYR A 59 13.44 -9.55 -9.77
C TYR A 59 13.94 -9.92 -8.37
N GLY A 60 14.11 -11.21 -8.06
CA GLY A 60 14.66 -11.63 -6.78
C GLY A 60 16.10 -11.12 -6.55
N ARG A 61 16.93 -11.08 -7.62
CA ARG A 61 18.28 -10.51 -7.58
C ARG A 61 18.25 -8.99 -7.48
N ILE A 62 17.32 -8.33 -8.18
CA ILE A 62 17.10 -6.88 -8.10
C ILE A 62 16.71 -6.50 -6.66
N CYS A 63 15.78 -7.24 -6.04
CA CYS A 63 15.36 -7.06 -4.65
C CYS A 63 16.55 -7.18 -3.68
N HIS A 64 17.33 -8.25 -3.82
CA HIS A 64 18.52 -8.45 -3.00
C HIS A 64 19.56 -7.33 -3.19
N MET A 65 19.81 -6.92 -4.43
CA MET A 65 20.76 -5.84 -4.75
C MET A 65 20.30 -4.51 -4.16
N LEU A 66 19.03 -4.12 -4.34
CA LEU A 66 18.51 -2.85 -3.84
C LEU A 66 18.56 -2.77 -2.30
N ASN A 67 18.33 -3.88 -1.61
CA ASN A 67 18.43 -3.94 -0.14
C ASN A 67 19.88 -3.73 0.37
N ASN A 68 20.88 -4.05 -0.46
CA ASN A 68 22.31 -3.99 -0.11
C ASN A 68 23.07 -2.83 -0.80
N SER A 69 22.43 -2.06 -1.69
CA SER A 69 23.08 -0.98 -2.44
C SER A 69 23.40 0.23 -1.54
N SER A 70 24.57 0.83 -1.74
CA SER A 70 24.92 2.13 -1.18
C SER A 70 24.28 3.29 -1.94
N ASP A 71 24.15 3.17 -3.27
CA ASP A 71 23.48 4.11 -4.19
C ASP A 71 22.09 3.56 -4.57
N PHE A 72 21.16 3.65 -3.62
CA PHE A 72 19.81 3.11 -3.73
C PHE A 72 18.93 3.95 -4.67
N VAL A 73 18.97 5.29 -4.56
CA VAL A 73 18.10 6.20 -5.35
C VAL A 73 18.31 5.94 -6.83
N SER A 74 19.57 5.96 -7.27
CA SER A 74 19.87 5.80 -8.69
C SER A 74 19.56 4.38 -9.16
N ALA A 75 19.81 3.35 -8.33
CA ALA A 75 19.48 1.97 -8.67
C ALA A 75 17.96 1.74 -8.79
N SER A 76 17.17 2.29 -7.86
CA SER A 76 15.71 2.22 -7.89
C SER A 76 15.13 2.96 -9.08
N HIS A 77 15.59 4.19 -9.37
CA HIS A 77 15.17 4.94 -10.56
C HIS A 77 15.47 4.16 -11.84
N ARG A 78 16.67 3.58 -11.97
CA ARG A 78 17.00 2.74 -13.13
C ARG A 78 16.06 1.55 -13.24
N ALA A 79 15.83 0.81 -12.15
CA ALA A 79 14.92 -0.34 -12.16
C ALA A 79 13.52 0.04 -12.65
N VAL A 80 12.94 1.12 -12.12
CA VAL A 80 11.62 1.65 -12.54
C VAL A 80 11.62 2.10 -13.99
N HIS A 81 12.66 2.82 -14.43
CA HIS A 81 12.75 3.27 -15.83
C HIS A 81 12.76 2.10 -16.81
N VAL A 82 13.42 0.99 -16.47
CA VAL A 82 13.35 -0.22 -17.30
C VAL A 82 11.95 -0.80 -17.25
N SER A 83 11.44 -1.10 -16.06
CA SER A 83 10.22 -1.86 -15.87
C SER A 83 8.97 -1.14 -16.39
N VAL A 84 8.87 0.19 -16.29
CA VAL A 84 7.77 0.98 -16.87
C VAL A 84 7.71 0.81 -18.39
N GLN A 85 8.86 0.72 -19.07
CA GLN A 85 8.90 0.48 -20.52
C GLN A 85 8.52 -0.95 -20.88
N LEU A 86 8.73 -1.91 -19.98
CA LEU A 86 8.39 -3.32 -20.20
C LEU A 86 6.92 -3.64 -19.92
N PHE A 87 6.32 -3.02 -18.89
CA PHE A 87 5.00 -3.38 -18.39
C PHE A 87 3.88 -2.38 -18.72
N SER A 88 4.20 -1.28 -19.42
CA SER A 88 3.18 -0.36 -19.93
C SER A 88 2.33 -0.95 -21.07
N ASP A 89 2.87 -1.90 -21.85
CA ASP A 89 2.09 -2.64 -22.84
C ASP A 89 1.30 -3.78 -22.19
N GLN A 90 -0.04 -3.69 -22.25
CA GLN A 90 -0.93 -4.67 -21.64
C GLN A 90 -0.69 -6.10 -22.15
N LYS A 91 -0.43 -6.27 -23.46
CA LYS A 91 -0.29 -7.61 -24.06
C LYS A 91 0.98 -8.29 -23.58
N LEU A 92 2.08 -7.56 -23.50
CA LEU A 92 3.35 -8.05 -22.98
C LEU A 92 3.25 -8.31 -21.48
N ALA A 93 2.73 -7.37 -20.70
CA ALA A 93 2.53 -7.52 -19.26
C ALA A 93 1.65 -8.74 -18.93
N LEU A 94 0.52 -8.90 -19.62
CA LEU A 94 -0.37 -10.04 -19.41
C LEU A 94 0.31 -11.38 -19.70
N ARG A 95 1.07 -11.48 -20.79
CA ARG A 95 1.87 -12.68 -21.08
C ARG A 95 2.90 -12.96 -19.98
N MET A 96 3.55 -11.92 -19.45
CA MET A 96 4.51 -12.09 -18.36
C MET A 96 3.86 -12.52 -17.04
N VAL A 97 2.58 -12.27 -16.83
CA VAL A 97 1.83 -12.75 -15.65
C VAL A 97 1.22 -14.14 -15.89
N GLN A 98 0.86 -14.47 -17.13
CA GLN A 98 0.27 -15.78 -17.49
C GLN A 98 1.31 -16.88 -17.64
N ASP A 99 2.42 -16.57 -18.32
CA ASP A 99 3.44 -17.55 -18.69
C ASP A 99 4.62 -17.56 -17.69
N TYR A 100 4.73 -16.51 -16.87
CA TYR A 100 5.79 -16.34 -15.87
C TYR A 100 5.21 -15.84 -14.54
N PRO A 101 5.88 -16.07 -13.41
CA PRO A 101 5.36 -15.70 -12.10
C PRO A 101 5.59 -14.20 -11.79
N LEU A 102 5.37 -13.30 -12.75
CA LEU A 102 5.66 -11.86 -12.56
C LEU A 102 4.92 -11.28 -11.36
N LEU A 103 3.59 -11.48 -11.31
CA LEU A 103 2.76 -10.95 -10.23
C LEU A 103 3.15 -11.57 -8.88
N ASP A 104 3.39 -12.87 -8.84
CA ASP A 104 3.80 -13.59 -7.63
C ASP A 104 5.16 -13.11 -7.12
N VAL A 105 6.14 -12.96 -8.02
CA VAL A 105 7.50 -12.53 -7.67
C VAL A 105 7.50 -11.10 -7.15
N LEU A 106 6.72 -10.19 -7.75
CA LEU A 106 6.59 -8.82 -7.26
C LEU A 106 6.04 -8.78 -5.84
N VAL A 107 4.93 -9.48 -5.60
CA VAL A 107 4.30 -9.57 -4.28
C VAL A 107 5.26 -10.15 -3.24
N VAL A 108 6.01 -11.21 -3.57
CA VAL A 108 7.03 -11.79 -2.68
C VAL A 108 8.17 -10.80 -2.41
N CYS A 109 8.62 -10.04 -3.41
CA CYS A 109 9.67 -9.04 -3.21
C CYS A 109 9.21 -7.92 -2.28
N ILE A 110 7.99 -7.41 -2.46
CA ILE A 110 7.37 -6.40 -1.59
C ILE A 110 7.28 -6.91 -0.15
N GLN A 111 6.74 -8.13 0.03
CA GLN A 111 6.60 -8.74 1.34
C GLN A 111 7.94 -8.89 2.06
N ARG A 112 8.97 -9.42 1.38
CA ARG A 112 10.31 -9.59 1.96
C ARG A 112 10.97 -8.28 2.36
N ILE A 113 10.70 -7.21 1.63
CA ILE A 113 11.20 -5.88 1.96
C ILE A 113 10.54 -5.38 3.25
N PHE A 114 9.21 -5.51 3.36
CA PHE A 114 8.51 -5.05 4.56
C PHE A 114 8.79 -5.91 5.78
N GLU A 115 8.93 -7.23 5.63
CA GLU A 115 9.30 -8.13 6.73
C GLU A 115 10.64 -7.75 7.39
N GLN A 116 11.58 -7.19 6.63
CA GLN A 116 12.86 -6.68 7.16
C GLN A 116 12.71 -5.35 7.90
N ALA A 117 11.69 -4.55 7.57
CA ALA A 117 11.41 -3.28 8.20
C ALA A 117 10.39 -3.39 9.35
N GLN A 118 9.88 -4.58 9.63
CA GLN A 118 8.91 -4.79 10.70
C GLN A 118 9.57 -4.89 12.07
N VAL A 119 8.95 -4.24 13.05
CA VAL A 119 9.29 -4.31 14.47
C VAL A 119 8.11 -4.84 15.27
N ASP A 120 8.42 -5.48 16.39
CA ASP A 120 7.42 -5.92 17.36
C ASP A 120 6.94 -4.71 18.18
N PHE A 121 5.63 -4.50 18.21
CA PHE A 121 4.97 -3.43 18.94
C PHE A 121 3.86 -4.00 19.84
N LYS A 122 3.93 -3.72 21.14
CA LYS A 122 2.89 -4.09 22.10
C LYS A 122 1.95 -2.91 22.31
N LEU A 123 0.74 -3.01 21.76
CA LEU A 123 -0.27 -1.97 21.92
C LEU A 123 -0.77 -1.86 23.36
N ASN A 124 -0.98 -3.01 24.02
CA ASN A 124 -1.40 -3.07 25.40
C ASN A 124 -0.34 -3.81 26.23
N GLU A 125 0.58 -3.04 26.83
CA GLU A 125 1.63 -3.61 27.69
C GLU A 125 1.08 -4.28 28.96
N MET A 126 -0.16 -3.96 29.35
CA MET A 126 -0.80 -4.48 30.55
C MET A 126 -1.41 -5.87 30.37
N ASP A 127 -1.57 -6.35 29.12
CA ASP A 127 -2.06 -7.70 28.83
C ASP A 127 -0.92 -8.59 28.27
N PRO A 128 -0.24 -9.37 29.13
CA PRO A 128 0.87 -10.21 28.72
C PRO A 128 0.44 -11.41 27.85
N SER A 129 -0.87 -11.69 27.72
CA SER A 129 -1.38 -12.78 26.89
C SER A 129 -1.43 -12.43 25.40
N LEU A 130 -1.38 -11.14 25.06
CA LEU A 130 -1.42 -10.67 23.68
C LEU A 130 -0.03 -10.72 23.04
N ALA A 131 0.03 -11.31 21.85
CA ALA A 131 1.22 -11.30 21.02
C ALA A 131 1.52 -9.87 20.53
N PRO A 132 2.80 -9.48 20.38
CA PRO A 132 3.13 -8.20 19.77
C PRO A 132 2.63 -8.14 18.32
N LEU A 133 2.21 -6.95 17.92
CA LEU A 133 1.95 -6.63 16.53
C LEU A 133 3.27 -6.49 15.77
N ARG A 134 3.34 -7.04 14.57
CA ARG A 134 4.45 -6.75 13.64
C ARG A 134 4.06 -5.59 12.74
N ILE A 135 4.52 -4.39 13.08
CA ILE A 135 4.24 -3.16 12.33
C ILE A 135 5.48 -2.71 11.58
N VAL A 136 5.31 -2.06 10.42
CA VAL A 136 6.43 -1.46 9.68
C VAL A 136 7.01 -0.28 10.45
N ASP A 137 8.32 -0.29 10.69
CA ASP A 137 9.07 0.87 11.16
C ASP A 137 9.44 1.77 9.98
N ILE A 138 8.74 2.89 9.84
CA ILE A 138 8.99 3.88 8.79
C ILE A 138 10.40 4.51 8.87
N ARG A 139 11.03 4.46 10.06
CA ARG A 139 12.40 4.95 10.28
C ARG A 139 13.45 3.95 9.80
N HIS A 140 13.06 2.70 9.55
CA HIS A 140 13.97 1.69 9.07
C HIS A 140 14.64 2.14 7.77
N ARG A 141 15.93 1.82 7.61
CA ARG A 141 16.74 2.27 6.47
C ARG A 141 16.08 1.99 5.12
N ILE A 142 15.48 0.80 4.98
CA ILE A 142 14.85 0.34 3.74
C ILE A 142 13.59 1.16 3.41
N MET A 143 12.85 1.60 4.43
CA MET A 143 11.66 2.44 4.29
C MET A 143 12.03 3.87 3.93
N ARG A 144 12.95 4.49 4.68
CA ARG A 144 13.45 5.85 4.40
C ARG A 144 14.05 5.99 3.00
N LYS A 145 14.73 4.93 2.55
CA LYS A 145 15.35 4.86 1.21
C LYS A 145 14.38 4.45 0.11
N GLN A 146 13.13 4.12 0.44
CA GLN A 146 12.10 3.66 -0.49
C GLN A 146 12.56 2.51 -1.39
N CYS A 147 13.34 1.54 -0.87
CA CYS A 147 13.85 0.43 -1.69
C CYS A 147 12.73 -0.48 -2.23
N PHE A 148 11.52 -0.38 -1.67
CA PHE A 148 10.32 -1.07 -2.16
C PHE A 148 9.74 -0.47 -3.43
N TRP A 149 10.06 0.80 -3.72
CA TRP A 149 9.37 1.59 -4.75
C TRP A 149 9.37 0.95 -6.14
N PRO A 150 10.46 0.31 -6.63
CA PRO A 150 10.42 -0.35 -7.93
C PRO A 150 9.36 -1.45 -8.03
N PHE A 151 9.24 -2.27 -7.00
CA PHE A 151 8.30 -3.39 -6.99
C PHE A 151 6.86 -2.92 -6.83
N VAL A 152 6.63 -1.91 -5.98
CA VAL A 152 5.31 -1.31 -5.76
C VAL A 152 4.85 -0.56 -7.02
N SER A 153 5.74 0.20 -7.66
CA SER A 153 5.46 0.89 -8.92
C SER A 153 5.08 -0.09 -10.03
N ASP A 154 5.83 -1.20 -10.15
CA ASP A 154 5.53 -2.24 -11.13
C ASP A 154 4.22 -2.95 -10.84
N LEU A 155 3.95 -3.29 -9.57
CA LEU A 155 2.66 -3.84 -9.18
C LEU A 155 1.52 -2.87 -9.52
N ASN A 156 1.65 -1.60 -9.20
CA ASN A 156 0.63 -0.59 -9.52
C ASN A 156 0.41 -0.48 -11.03
N ASN A 157 1.47 -0.46 -11.84
CA ASN A 157 1.37 -0.45 -13.30
C ASN A 157 0.62 -1.69 -13.82
N LEU A 158 0.96 -2.87 -13.33
CA LEU A 158 0.29 -4.12 -13.69
C LEU A 158 -1.19 -4.12 -13.31
N LEU A 159 -1.53 -3.65 -12.11
CA LEU A 159 -2.92 -3.52 -11.66
C LEU A 159 -3.70 -2.44 -12.44
N GLY A 160 -3.02 -1.55 -13.16
CA GLY A 160 -3.65 -0.64 -14.12
C GLY A 160 -4.30 -1.37 -15.31
N HIS A 161 -3.94 -2.63 -15.57
CA HIS A 161 -4.53 -3.44 -16.63
C HIS A 161 -5.65 -4.36 -16.10
N ARG A 162 -6.88 -4.18 -16.58
CA ARG A 162 -8.08 -4.93 -16.13
C ARG A 162 -7.89 -6.46 -16.06
N PRO A 163 -7.29 -7.13 -17.07
CA PRO A 163 -7.09 -8.58 -17.02
C PRO A 163 -6.18 -9.01 -15.86
N ILE A 164 -5.15 -8.22 -15.54
CA ILE A 164 -4.17 -8.56 -14.49
C ILE A 164 -4.74 -8.26 -13.10
N ALA A 165 -5.46 -7.13 -12.95
CA ALA A 165 -6.22 -6.85 -11.73
C ALA A 165 -7.23 -7.96 -11.41
N THR A 166 -7.91 -8.47 -12.43
CA THR A 166 -8.83 -9.62 -12.32
C THR A 166 -8.11 -10.87 -11.82
N MET A 167 -6.88 -11.14 -12.28
CA MET A 167 -6.08 -12.27 -11.80
C MET A 167 -5.74 -12.14 -10.31
N LEU A 168 -5.36 -10.94 -9.83
CA LEU A 168 -5.12 -10.71 -8.41
C LEU A 168 -6.40 -10.95 -7.60
N ILE A 169 -7.53 -10.35 -8.02
CA ILE A 169 -8.81 -10.49 -7.30
C ILE A 169 -9.30 -11.93 -7.32
N SER A 170 -9.04 -12.70 -8.37
CA SER A 170 -9.51 -14.10 -8.48
C SER A 170 -8.64 -15.08 -7.68
N ASN A 171 -7.35 -14.79 -7.51
CA ASN A 171 -6.40 -15.69 -6.86
C ASN A 171 -6.34 -15.46 -5.33
N LEU A 172 -6.72 -16.49 -4.56
CA LEU A 172 -6.74 -16.43 -3.08
C LEU A 172 -5.38 -16.11 -2.47
N TRP A 173 -4.30 -16.71 -2.97
CA TRP A 173 -2.96 -16.49 -2.43
C TRP A 173 -2.52 -15.04 -2.66
N LEU A 174 -2.70 -14.52 -3.88
CA LEU A 174 -2.38 -13.12 -4.20
C LEU A 174 -3.19 -12.14 -3.36
N ARG A 175 -4.49 -12.37 -3.18
CA ARG A 175 -5.32 -11.57 -2.25
C ARG A 175 -4.75 -11.60 -0.83
N ASN A 176 -4.44 -12.78 -0.31
CA ASN A 176 -3.91 -12.91 1.05
C ASN A 176 -2.59 -12.14 1.21
N GLN A 177 -1.69 -12.19 0.22
CA GLN A 177 -0.46 -11.41 0.27
C GLN A 177 -0.71 -9.90 0.17
N PHE A 178 -1.62 -9.47 -0.70
CA PHE A 178 -2.04 -8.07 -0.83
C PHE A 178 -2.50 -7.50 0.52
N PHE A 179 -3.39 -8.21 1.22
CA PHE A 179 -3.86 -7.79 2.54
C PHE A 179 -2.83 -7.98 3.65
N SER A 180 -1.87 -8.89 3.50
CA SER A 180 -0.80 -9.12 4.48
C SER A 180 0.07 -7.87 4.65
N TYR A 181 0.50 -7.23 3.56
CA TYR A 181 1.29 -6.00 3.69
C TYR A 181 0.44 -4.77 4.02
N ILE A 182 -0.84 -4.71 3.64
CA ILE A 182 -1.76 -3.67 4.16
C ILE A 182 -1.86 -3.78 5.68
N ALA A 183 -1.97 -5.00 6.21
CA ALA A 183 -2.00 -5.24 7.65
C ALA A 183 -0.66 -4.91 8.35
N ALA A 184 0.47 -5.07 7.67
CA ALA A 184 1.78 -4.68 8.21
C ALA A 184 1.91 -3.15 8.43
N TYR A 185 1.17 -2.36 7.65
CA TYR A 185 1.09 -0.91 7.75
C TYR A 185 0.06 -0.43 8.78
N GLN A 186 -0.83 -1.32 9.22
CA GLN A 186 -1.84 -1.01 10.22
C GLN A 186 -1.16 -0.64 11.54
N PHE A 187 -1.47 0.56 12.05
CA PHE A 187 -0.97 1.07 13.32
C PHE A 187 0.54 1.43 13.32
N MET A 188 1.14 1.74 12.16
CA MET A 188 2.52 2.23 12.12
C MET A 188 2.66 3.62 12.77
N ASN A 189 3.90 4.02 13.06
CA ASN A 189 4.23 5.31 13.68
C ASN A 189 3.28 5.67 14.86
N PRO A 190 3.12 4.78 15.85
CA PRO A 190 2.20 5.01 16.95
C PRO A 190 2.65 6.22 17.78
N VAL A 191 1.65 6.91 18.34
CA VAL A 191 1.80 8.02 19.26
C VAL A 191 1.31 7.56 20.62
N ASP A 192 2.17 7.64 21.62
CA ASP A 192 1.81 7.49 23.03
C ASP A 192 1.68 8.87 23.67
N ARG A 193 0.45 9.23 24.08
CA ARG A 193 0.14 10.52 24.69
C ARG A 193 0.81 10.72 26.06
N ARG A 194 1.26 9.63 26.71
CA ARG A 194 1.94 9.68 28.01
C ARG A 194 3.39 10.12 27.89
N VAL A 195 4.01 9.87 26.73
CA VAL A 195 5.44 10.14 26.51
C VAL A 195 5.59 11.57 26.01
N GLN A 196 6.18 12.43 26.84
CA GLN A 196 6.35 13.87 26.56
C GLN A 196 7.65 14.22 25.82
N SER A 197 8.50 13.23 25.53
CA SER A 197 9.82 13.43 24.90
C SER A 197 9.92 12.69 23.57
N TYR A 198 10.09 13.45 22.48
CA TYR A 198 10.47 12.90 21.18
C TYR A 198 11.96 12.54 21.19
N GLU A 199 12.28 11.29 21.52
CA GLU A 199 13.62 10.75 21.27
C GLU A 199 13.76 10.47 19.76
N GLY A 200 14.46 11.32 19.01
CA GLY A 200 15.04 10.84 17.74
C GLY A 200 14.97 11.71 16.50
N HIS A 201 14.74 13.03 16.58
CA HIS A 201 15.08 13.90 15.44
C HIS A 201 16.48 14.50 15.61
N VAL A 202 17.50 13.76 15.14
CA VAL A 202 18.79 14.36 14.83
C VAL A 202 18.58 15.20 13.56
N GLY A 203 18.80 16.50 13.63
CA GLY A 203 18.49 17.42 12.54
C GLY A 203 19.15 17.01 11.20
N GLY A 204 18.40 17.13 10.10
CA GLY A 204 18.86 16.88 8.73
C GLY A 204 18.17 15.74 7.98
N GLU A 205 17.28 14.97 8.62
CA GLU A 205 16.53 13.87 7.99
C GLU A 205 15.07 14.26 7.69
N GLU A 206 14.44 13.63 6.69
CA GLU A 206 13.02 13.83 6.38
C GLU A 206 12.15 13.29 7.54
N PRO A 207 11.11 14.02 7.98
CA PRO A 207 10.31 13.59 9.10
C PRO A 207 9.51 12.30 8.84
N PRO A 208 9.51 11.32 9.78
CA PRO A 208 8.79 10.05 9.68
C PRO A 208 7.33 10.16 9.28
N TYR A 209 6.63 11.22 9.70
CA TYR A 209 5.21 11.41 9.42
C TYR A 209 4.93 11.59 7.92
N LEU A 210 5.78 12.34 7.19
CA LEU A 210 5.56 12.61 5.77
C LEU A 210 5.88 11.37 4.94
N SER A 211 6.97 10.69 5.29
CA SER A 211 7.33 9.40 4.70
C SER A 211 6.26 8.34 4.95
N GLY A 212 5.69 8.28 6.15
CA GLY A 212 4.64 7.33 6.51
C GLY A 212 3.40 7.46 5.64
N VAL A 213 2.87 8.69 5.53
CA VAL A 213 1.65 8.95 4.74
C VAL A 213 1.91 8.75 3.25
N SER A 214 3.08 9.17 2.75
CA SER A 214 3.47 8.94 1.34
C SER A 214 3.60 7.44 1.03
N CYS A 215 4.13 6.65 1.97
CA CYS A 215 4.19 5.20 1.82
C CYS A 215 2.79 4.57 1.82
N GLU A 216 1.87 5.01 2.68
CA GLU A 216 0.48 4.52 2.68
C GLU A 216 -0.24 4.83 1.35
N LEU A 217 0.04 5.98 0.73
CA LEU A 217 -0.45 6.29 -0.61
C LEU A 217 0.09 5.30 -1.65
N GLU A 218 1.42 5.24 -1.79
CA GLU A 218 2.09 4.53 -2.88
C GLU A 218 1.90 3.01 -2.79
N VAL A 219 2.02 2.47 -1.57
CA VAL A 219 2.01 1.02 -1.32
C VAL A 219 0.60 0.44 -1.30
N ILE A 220 -0.37 1.21 -0.81
CA ILE A 220 -1.72 0.70 -0.53
C ILE A 220 -2.72 1.38 -1.45
N SER A 221 -2.81 2.69 -1.38
CA SER A 221 -3.94 3.43 -1.95
C SER A 221 -3.98 3.36 -3.47
N ILE A 222 -2.84 3.54 -4.15
CA ILE A 222 -2.77 3.44 -5.62
C ILE A 222 -3.20 2.05 -6.10
N GLY A 223 -2.70 0.99 -5.46
CA GLY A 223 -3.09 -0.39 -5.80
C GLY A 223 -4.59 -0.62 -5.59
N VAL A 224 -5.13 -0.15 -4.46
CA VAL A 224 -6.58 -0.22 -4.16
C VAL A 224 -7.40 0.53 -5.20
N TRP A 225 -6.98 1.73 -5.61
CA TRP A 225 -7.66 2.51 -6.64
C TRP A 225 -7.61 1.85 -8.01
N ASN A 226 -6.48 1.26 -8.38
CA ASN A 226 -6.37 0.51 -9.63
C ASN A 226 -7.34 -0.67 -9.66
N LEU A 227 -7.48 -1.41 -8.54
CA LEU A 227 -8.49 -2.47 -8.44
C LEU A 227 -9.92 -1.92 -8.58
N LEU A 228 -10.25 -0.84 -7.87
CA LEU A 228 -11.58 -0.23 -7.90
C LEU A 228 -11.94 0.35 -9.28
N GLY A 229 -10.97 0.90 -9.99
CA GLY A 229 -11.15 1.47 -11.33
C GLY A 229 -11.63 0.46 -12.37
N HIS A 230 -11.43 -0.84 -12.14
CA HIS A 230 -11.92 -1.92 -13.00
C HIS A 230 -13.27 -2.50 -12.57
N LEU A 231 -13.80 -2.07 -11.42
CA LEU A 231 -15.05 -2.56 -10.83
C LEU A 231 -16.12 -1.48 -10.91
N ASP A 232 -16.46 -1.06 -12.13
CA ASP A 232 -17.27 0.14 -12.41
C ASP A 232 -18.66 -0.14 -13.00
N ASP A 233 -18.93 -1.36 -13.45
CA ASP A 233 -20.24 -1.74 -14.03
C ASP A 233 -21.13 -2.51 -13.02
N PRO A 234 -22.23 -1.91 -12.53
CA PRO A 234 -23.19 -2.58 -11.64
C PRO A 234 -23.97 -3.73 -12.30
N HIS A 235 -23.98 -3.83 -13.64
CA HIS A 235 -24.67 -4.90 -14.37
C HIS A 235 -23.76 -6.07 -14.72
N ASP A 236 -22.44 -5.92 -14.56
CA ASP A 236 -21.48 -7.01 -14.73
C ASP A 236 -21.44 -7.85 -13.44
N GLU A 237 -21.98 -9.08 -13.52
CA GLU A 237 -21.98 -10.04 -12.41
C GLU A 237 -20.58 -10.32 -11.87
N GLN A 238 -19.56 -10.31 -12.75
CA GLN A 238 -18.18 -10.51 -12.35
C GLN A 238 -17.66 -9.32 -11.54
N CYS A 239 -17.94 -8.08 -11.96
CA CYS A 239 -17.59 -6.88 -11.20
C CYS A 239 -18.23 -6.90 -9.80
N VAL A 240 -19.53 -7.21 -9.72
CA VAL A 240 -20.25 -7.32 -8.44
C VAL A 240 -19.64 -8.42 -7.56
N SER A 241 -19.38 -9.61 -8.12
CA SER A 241 -18.77 -10.73 -7.39
C SER A 241 -17.37 -10.38 -6.86
N HIS A 242 -16.51 -9.79 -7.70
CA HIS A 242 -15.18 -9.34 -7.30
C HIS A 242 -15.22 -8.28 -6.21
N MET A 243 -16.15 -7.33 -6.29
CA MET A 243 -16.32 -6.33 -5.23
C MET A 243 -16.69 -6.98 -3.89
N MET A 244 -17.63 -7.94 -3.90
CA MET A 244 -18.01 -8.69 -2.71
C MET A 244 -16.82 -9.42 -2.09
N VAL A 245 -15.96 -10.03 -2.92
CA VAL A 245 -14.74 -10.70 -2.48
C VAL A 245 -13.77 -9.71 -1.81
N LEU A 246 -13.56 -8.54 -2.40
CA LEU A 246 -12.66 -7.52 -1.84
C LEU A 246 -13.18 -6.96 -0.50
N VAL A 247 -14.48 -6.71 -0.39
CA VAL A 247 -15.13 -6.30 0.87
C VAL A 247 -14.93 -7.38 1.94
N ASP A 248 -15.12 -8.66 1.60
CA ASP A 248 -14.94 -9.76 2.55
C ASP A 248 -13.48 -9.91 3.00
N CYS A 249 -12.52 -9.78 2.08
CA CYS A 249 -11.11 -9.82 2.43
C CYS A 249 -10.71 -8.65 3.35
N ALA A 250 -11.17 -7.43 3.08
CA ALA A 250 -10.89 -6.27 3.93
C ALA A 250 -11.52 -6.43 5.33
N ARG A 251 -12.78 -6.90 5.38
CA ARG A 251 -13.48 -7.21 6.62
C ARG A 251 -12.73 -8.25 7.45
N LYS A 252 -12.31 -9.35 6.81
CA LYS A 252 -11.57 -10.43 7.46
C LYS A 252 -10.22 -9.95 7.99
N ALA A 253 -9.46 -9.22 7.19
CA ALA A 253 -8.16 -8.69 7.60
C ALA A 253 -8.28 -7.75 8.81
N LEU A 254 -9.30 -6.90 8.84
CA LEU A 254 -9.57 -6.01 9.97
C LEU A 254 -9.99 -6.78 11.23
N LEU A 255 -10.87 -7.78 11.11
CA LEU A 255 -11.26 -8.65 12.23
C LEU A 255 -10.09 -9.46 12.79
N ASP A 256 -9.25 -10.02 11.91
CA ASP A 256 -8.05 -10.74 12.31
C ASP A 256 -7.09 -9.79 13.06
N TRP A 257 -7.01 -8.53 12.66
CA TRP A 257 -6.26 -7.51 13.38
C TRP A 257 -6.85 -7.19 14.76
N PHE A 258 -8.17 -6.97 14.88
CA PHE A 258 -8.82 -6.76 16.19
C PHE A 258 -8.58 -7.93 17.14
N LYS A 259 -8.69 -9.16 16.64
CA LYS A 259 -8.40 -10.36 17.41
C LYS A 259 -6.95 -10.40 17.91
N LYS A 260 -5.99 -10.01 17.08
CA LYS A 260 -4.56 -9.95 17.47
C LYS A 260 -4.30 -8.96 18.59
N ILE A 261 -5.00 -7.82 18.60
CA ILE A 261 -4.87 -6.82 19.66
C ILE A 261 -5.80 -7.04 20.86
N GLY A 262 -6.57 -8.13 20.89
CA GLY A 262 -7.53 -8.39 21.96
C GLY A 262 -8.67 -7.37 22.03
N PHE A 263 -8.94 -6.63 20.96
CA PHE A 263 -9.93 -5.56 20.96
C PHE A 263 -11.35 -6.11 20.75
N SER A 264 -12.20 -5.88 21.73
CA SER A 264 -13.61 -6.33 21.78
C SER A 264 -14.60 -5.18 21.91
N GLY A 265 -14.18 -3.96 21.57
CA GLY A 265 -14.99 -2.74 21.66
C GLY A 265 -14.73 -1.90 22.90
N VAL A 266 -13.99 -2.46 23.87
CA VAL A 266 -13.41 -1.69 24.98
C VAL A 266 -11.97 -1.39 24.64
N ASP A 267 -11.63 -0.12 24.62
CA ASP A 267 -10.30 0.34 24.31
C ASP A 267 -9.43 0.41 25.56
N THR A 268 -8.57 -0.58 25.73
CA THR A 268 -7.67 -0.68 26.88
C THR A 268 -6.35 0.08 26.69
N ALA A 269 -6.14 0.68 25.51
CA ALA A 269 -4.96 1.44 25.14
C ALA A 269 -5.33 2.86 24.69
N ALA A 270 -6.20 3.54 25.45
CA ALA A 270 -6.72 4.88 25.15
C ALA A 270 -5.64 5.94 24.90
N GLU A 271 -4.50 5.81 25.58
CA GLU A 271 -3.38 6.74 25.44
C GLU A 271 -2.52 6.51 24.20
N VAL A 272 -2.72 5.40 23.49
CA VAL A 272 -1.93 5.04 22.30
C VAL A 272 -2.82 5.06 21.07
N LEU A 273 -2.36 5.75 20.03
CA LEU A 273 -3.06 5.84 18.75
C LEU A 273 -2.09 5.84 17.58
N SER A 274 -2.64 5.73 16.36
CA SER A 274 -1.88 5.88 15.13
C SER A 274 -2.76 6.56 14.09
N PHE A 275 -2.16 7.46 13.30
CA PHE A 275 -2.80 8.06 12.14
C PHE A 275 -2.84 7.12 10.92
N HIS A 276 -2.20 5.95 11.01
CA HIS A 276 -2.11 4.97 9.94
C HIS A 276 -3.08 3.81 10.19
N LEU A 277 -4.26 3.91 9.56
CA LEU A 277 -5.36 2.94 9.71
C LEU A 277 -5.75 2.27 8.37
N PRO A 278 -4.79 1.80 7.53
CA PRO A 278 -5.08 1.33 6.19
C PRO A 278 -6.13 0.20 6.12
N LEU A 279 -6.22 -0.72 7.09
CA LEU A 279 -7.27 -1.75 7.06
C LEU A 279 -8.67 -1.15 7.23
N HIS A 280 -8.82 -0.14 8.09
CA HIS A 280 -10.09 0.57 8.28
C HIS A 280 -10.46 1.32 7.00
N ARG A 281 -9.48 2.02 6.41
CA ARG A 281 -9.65 2.88 5.24
C ARG A 281 -9.94 2.08 3.97
N VAL A 282 -9.26 0.95 3.77
CA VAL A 282 -9.52 0.05 2.64
C VAL A 282 -10.92 -0.55 2.73
N LEU A 283 -11.37 -0.97 3.92
CA LEU A 283 -12.75 -1.42 4.11
C LEU A 283 -13.75 -0.29 3.78
N ALA A 284 -13.51 0.93 4.27
CA ALA A 284 -14.34 2.09 4.00
C ALA A 284 -14.41 2.41 2.49
N LEU A 285 -13.28 2.39 1.79
CA LEU A 285 -13.19 2.59 0.34
C LEU A 285 -14.00 1.54 -0.42
N TYR A 286 -13.85 0.26 -0.08
CA TYR A 286 -14.57 -0.83 -0.71
C TYR A 286 -16.07 -0.76 -0.47
N LEU A 287 -16.51 -0.45 0.76
CA LEU A 287 -17.94 -0.25 1.06
C LEU A 287 -18.52 0.96 0.30
N SER A 288 -17.78 2.07 0.25
CA SER A 288 -18.15 3.26 -0.50
C SER A 288 -18.30 2.97 -1.98
N HIS A 289 -17.34 2.27 -2.57
CA HIS A 289 -17.36 1.92 -3.99
C HIS A 289 -18.49 0.93 -4.31
N ALA A 290 -18.64 -0.12 -3.51
CA ALA A 290 -19.68 -1.12 -3.66
C ALA A 290 -21.09 -0.51 -3.62
N THR A 291 -21.34 0.43 -2.70
CA THR A 291 -22.66 1.08 -2.55
C THR A 291 -22.91 2.18 -3.59
N ARG A 292 -21.92 3.03 -3.87
CA ARG A 292 -22.10 4.23 -4.70
C ARG A 292 -21.93 3.96 -6.19
N VAL A 293 -20.96 3.13 -6.56
CA VAL A 293 -20.63 2.82 -7.96
C VAL A 293 -21.40 1.58 -8.39
N LEU A 294 -21.19 0.45 -7.72
CA LEU A 294 -21.81 -0.82 -8.10
C LEU A 294 -23.25 -1.01 -7.60
N ARG A 295 -23.79 -0.03 -6.87
CA ARG A 295 -25.19 -0.03 -6.38
C ARG A 295 -25.56 -1.29 -5.58
N ILE A 296 -24.58 -1.95 -4.98
CA ILE A 296 -24.82 -3.12 -4.16
C ILE A 296 -25.49 -2.62 -2.87
N PRO A 297 -26.71 -3.08 -2.55
CA PRO A 297 -27.39 -2.68 -1.33
C PRO A 297 -26.52 -2.95 -0.12
N LEU A 298 -26.39 -1.96 0.77
CA LEU A 298 -25.55 -2.11 1.95
C LEU A 298 -25.93 -3.36 2.74
N ALA A 299 -27.22 -3.70 2.87
CA ALA A 299 -27.68 -4.93 3.55
C ALA A 299 -27.01 -6.24 3.06
N ARG A 300 -26.51 -6.28 1.82
CA ARG A 300 -25.74 -7.42 1.28
C ARG A 300 -24.25 -7.34 1.62
N LEU A 301 -23.75 -6.12 1.85
CA LEU A 301 -22.36 -5.80 2.17
C LEU A 301 -22.10 -5.68 3.66
N VAL A 302 -23.15 -5.43 4.47
CA VAL A 302 -23.06 -4.99 5.87
C VAL A 302 -22.01 -5.87 6.55
N PRO A 303 -20.84 -5.32 6.90
CA PRO A 303 -20.01 -5.95 7.89
C PRO A 303 -20.93 -6.13 9.09
N SER A 304 -21.06 -7.35 9.64
CA SER A 304 -21.94 -7.59 10.79
C SER A 304 -21.87 -6.43 11.78
N PHE A 305 -22.99 -6.05 12.40
CA PHE A 305 -23.07 -4.92 13.36
C PHE A 305 -21.84 -4.85 14.29
N GLU A 306 -21.36 -6.02 14.70
CA GLU A 306 -20.09 -6.26 15.39
C GLU A 306 -18.87 -5.59 14.73
N VAL A 307 -18.56 -5.87 13.46
CA VAL A 307 -17.40 -5.27 12.76
C VAL A 307 -17.48 -3.74 12.74
N LEU A 308 -18.65 -3.17 12.40
CA LEU A 308 -18.81 -1.72 12.38
C LEU A 308 -18.65 -1.11 13.77
N SER A 309 -19.15 -1.78 14.82
CA SER A 309 -18.99 -1.32 16.20
C SER A 309 -17.53 -1.30 16.66
N LEU A 310 -16.70 -2.22 16.16
CA LEU A 310 -15.26 -2.23 16.44
C LEU A 310 -14.51 -1.19 15.58
N ALA A 311 -14.89 -1.07 14.32
CA ALA A 311 -14.19 -0.24 13.33
C ALA A 311 -14.28 1.27 13.59
N ILE A 312 -15.20 1.75 14.43
CA ILE A 312 -15.29 3.18 14.74
C ILE A 312 -14.25 3.67 15.75
N ALA A 313 -13.73 2.81 16.62
CA ALA A 313 -12.95 3.25 17.78
C ALA A 313 -11.67 4.00 17.37
N HIS A 314 -10.86 3.44 16.46
CA HIS A 314 -9.59 4.05 16.05
C HIS A 314 -9.79 5.32 15.21
N PRO A 315 -10.69 5.37 14.20
CA PRO A 315 -11.01 6.61 13.51
C PRO A 315 -11.55 7.70 14.43
N LEU A 316 -12.42 7.37 15.41
CA LEU A 316 -12.91 8.34 16.39
C LEU A 316 -11.77 8.98 17.19
N LYS A 317 -10.82 8.17 17.68
CA LYS A 317 -9.62 8.69 18.37
C LYS A 317 -8.82 9.66 17.50
N VAL A 318 -8.60 9.31 16.23
CA VAL A 318 -7.88 10.18 15.29
C VAL A 318 -8.64 11.50 15.09
N GLN A 319 -9.97 11.45 14.96
CA GLN A 319 -10.79 12.67 14.86
C GLN A 319 -10.73 13.50 16.15
N LEU A 320 -10.75 12.88 17.33
CA LEU A 320 -10.63 13.59 18.60
C LEU A 320 -9.29 14.33 18.69
N ILE A 321 -8.17 13.65 18.44
CA ILE A 321 -6.83 14.26 18.47
C ILE A 321 -6.69 15.37 17.43
N TYR A 322 -7.29 15.18 16.25
CA TYR A 322 -7.36 16.22 15.24
C TYR A 322 -8.04 17.49 15.79
N GLN A 323 -9.21 17.35 16.42
CA GLN A 323 -9.93 18.48 17.01
C GLN A 323 -9.15 19.12 18.18
N GLU A 324 -8.60 18.31 19.09
CA GLU A 324 -7.75 18.76 20.19
C GLU A 324 -6.55 19.58 19.68
N THR A 325 -5.95 19.17 18.57
CA THR A 325 -4.83 19.87 17.93
C THR A 325 -5.27 21.21 17.36
N LEU A 326 -6.44 21.27 16.70
CA LEU A 326 -6.98 22.53 16.15
C LEU A 326 -7.25 23.58 17.24
N ILE A 327 -7.76 23.17 18.40
CA ILE A 327 -7.99 24.09 19.54
C ILE A 327 -6.71 24.39 20.33
N GLY A 328 -5.59 23.76 19.97
CA GLY A 328 -4.27 24.09 20.48
C GLY A 328 -3.82 23.33 21.73
N LEU A 329 -4.41 22.17 22.03
CA LEU A 329 -4.02 21.35 23.18
C LEU A 329 -2.66 20.64 22.98
N HIS A 330 -2.24 20.43 21.72
CA HIS A 330 -1.03 19.67 21.37
C HIS A 330 0.13 20.54 20.84
N LYS A 331 0.24 21.80 21.27
CA LYS A 331 1.18 22.80 20.71
C LYS A 331 2.67 22.58 21.02
N SER A 332 3.03 21.60 21.84
CA SER A 332 4.43 21.42 22.22
C SER A 332 5.24 20.81 21.06
N PRO A 333 6.40 21.38 20.69
CA PRO A 333 7.27 20.86 19.64
C PRO A 333 7.92 19.51 20.00
N LEU A 334 7.75 19.05 21.25
CA LEU A 334 8.14 17.72 21.69
C LEU A 334 7.14 16.63 21.29
N PHE A 335 5.98 17.00 20.73
CA PHE A 335 4.98 16.07 20.22
C PHE A 335 4.91 16.18 18.71
N ASP A 336 5.08 15.04 18.03
CA ASP A 336 4.91 14.96 16.56
C ASP A 336 3.42 14.98 16.13
N ILE A 337 2.49 15.18 17.08
CA ILE A 337 1.04 15.18 16.84
C ILE A 337 0.63 16.26 15.84
N PRO A 338 1.01 17.54 15.97
CA PRO A 338 0.60 18.56 15.01
C PRO A 338 1.07 18.28 13.58
N ASN A 339 2.28 17.70 13.43
CA ASN A 339 2.81 17.33 12.13
C ASN A 339 2.06 16.14 11.52
N GLN A 340 1.77 15.10 12.33
CA GLN A 340 0.98 13.97 11.87
C GLN A 340 -0.45 14.37 11.53
N VAL A 341 -1.05 15.30 12.27
CA VAL A 341 -2.33 15.92 11.93
C VAL A 341 -2.25 16.66 10.59
N SER A 342 -1.21 17.46 10.38
CA SER A 342 -0.99 18.18 9.11
C SER A 342 -0.90 17.21 7.92
N ALA A 343 -0.16 16.10 8.08
CA ALA A 343 -0.07 15.05 7.07
C ALA A 343 -1.40 14.31 6.86
N PHE A 344 -2.14 14.04 7.95
CA PHE A 344 -3.45 13.40 7.93
C PHE A 344 -4.49 14.19 7.12
N ILE A 345 -4.49 15.53 7.22
CA ILE A 345 -5.42 16.39 6.48
C ILE A 345 -4.86 16.91 5.15
N HIS A 346 -3.64 16.51 4.77
CA HIS A 346 -2.97 17.04 3.60
C HIS A 346 -3.81 16.82 2.33
N ILE A 347 -3.92 17.82 1.46
CA ILE A 347 -4.85 17.82 0.33
C ILE A 347 -4.68 16.63 -0.62
N THR A 348 -3.44 16.17 -0.82
CA THR A 348 -3.16 15.02 -1.68
C THR A 348 -3.61 13.70 -1.05
N MET A 349 -3.83 13.66 0.26
CA MET A 349 -4.07 12.44 1.06
C MET A 349 -5.46 12.39 1.68
N GLY A 350 -6.11 13.55 1.86
CA GLY A 350 -7.36 13.69 2.63
C GLY A 350 -8.49 12.76 2.16
N HIS A 351 -8.54 12.46 0.86
CA HIS A 351 -9.53 11.56 0.27
C HIS A 351 -9.34 10.09 0.69
N ILE A 352 -8.12 9.69 1.05
CA ILE A 352 -7.77 8.35 1.55
C ILE A 352 -7.80 8.32 3.07
N THR A 353 -7.49 9.42 3.74
CA THR A 353 -7.41 9.52 5.20
C THR A 353 -8.72 10.02 5.81
N ILE A 354 -8.86 11.33 6.03
CA ILE A 354 -9.99 11.92 6.75
C ILE A 354 -11.34 11.59 6.10
N CYS A 355 -11.44 11.53 4.78
CA CYS A 355 -12.70 11.21 4.11
C CYS A 355 -13.15 9.75 4.33
N THR A 356 -12.23 8.80 4.37
CA THR A 356 -12.57 7.39 4.59
C THR A 356 -12.86 7.12 6.06
N ASP A 357 -12.11 7.77 6.96
CA ASP A 357 -12.37 7.79 8.40
C ASP A 357 -13.78 8.37 8.67
N LEU A 358 -14.14 9.51 8.06
CA LEU A 358 -15.49 10.06 8.19
C LEU A 358 -16.56 9.15 7.59
N TYR A 359 -16.29 8.50 6.45
CA TYR A 359 -17.25 7.61 5.82
C TYR A 359 -17.61 6.42 6.72
N ILE A 360 -16.63 5.75 7.34
CA ILE A 360 -16.91 4.62 8.23
C ILE A 360 -17.65 5.06 9.50
N LEU A 361 -17.36 6.26 10.01
CA LEU A 361 -18.09 6.84 11.14
C LEU A 361 -19.54 7.17 10.78
N GLN A 362 -19.78 7.74 9.60
CA GLN A 362 -21.14 8.02 9.10
C GLN A 362 -21.93 6.73 8.91
N LEU A 363 -21.29 5.70 8.34
CA LEU A 363 -21.90 4.39 8.14
C LEU A 363 -22.31 3.77 9.48
N ALA A 364 -21.42 3.83 10.48
CA ALA A 364 -21.73 3.36 11.81
C ALA A 364 -22.85 4.19 12.47
N ALA A 365 -22.81 5.51 12.39
CA ALA A 365 -23.87 6.37 12.94
C ALA A 365 -25.25 6.10 12.32
N ALA A 366 -25.30 5.73 11.04
CA ALA A 366 -26.56 5.41 10.35
C ALA A 366 -27.13 4.02 10.71
N HIS A 367 -26.30 3.09 11.19
CA HIS A 367 -26.68 1.68 11.35
C HIS A 367 -26.53 1.13 12.78
N LEU A 368 -25.77 1.79 13.64
CA LEU A 368 -25.61 1.41 15.03
C LEU A 368 -26.62 2.16 15.91
N ARG A 369 -27.00 1.55 17.03
CA ARG A 369 -27.77 2.26 18.05
C ARG A 369 -26.93 3.42 18.60
N PRO A 370 -27.51 4.60 18.90
CA PRO A 370 -26.77 5.75 19.41
C PRO A 370 -25.87 5.42 20.62
N GLN A 371 -26.31 4.54 21.52
CA GLN A 371 -25.49 4.13 22.68
C GLN A 371 -24.18 3.45 22.27
N ALA A 372 -24.17 2.65 21.21
CA ALA A 372 -22.95 1.97 20.76
C ALA A 372 -21.92 2.97 20.21
N VAL A 373 -22.38 4.03 19.54
CA VAL A 373 -21.52 5.10 19.03
C VAL A 373 -20.98 5.95 20.18
N VAL A 374 -21.83 6.30 21.15
CA VAL A 374 -21.45 7.11 22.31
C VAL A 374 -20.46 6.36 23.22
N MET A 375 -20.68 5.06 23.48
CA MET A 375 -19.75 4.28 24.30
C MET A 375 -18.35 4.19 23.70
N ALA A 376 -18.22 4.19 22.36
CA ALA A 376 -16.92 4.23 21.69
C ALA A 376 -16.21 5.60 21.81
N THR A 377 -16.89 6.64 22.30
CA THR A 377 -16.33 7.99 22.51
C THR A 377 -16.09 8.37 23.98
N LEU A 378 -16.59 7.57 24.93
CA LEU A 378 -16.56 7.90 26.37
C LEU A 378 -15.42 7.22 27.15
N HIS A 379 -14.57 6.46 26.46
CA HIS A 379 -13.36 5.83 26.97
C HIS A 379 -12.19 6.23 26.09
#